data_AF-A0A970VMI0-F1
#
_entry.id   AF-A0A970VMI0-F1
#
_cell.length_a   1.000
_cell.length_b   1.000
_cell.length_c   1.000
_cell.angle_alpha   90.00
_cell.angle_beta   90.00
_cell.angle_gamma   90.00
#
_symmetry.space_group_name_H-M   'P 1'
#
loop_
_entity.id
_entity.type
_entity.pdbx_description
1 polymer ?
#
loop_
_entity_poly.entity_id
_entity_poly.type
_entity_poly.pdbx_seq_one_letter_code
_entity_poly.pdbx_strand_id
1 'polypeptide(L)'
;MKRFLCFLLLMMMIAGAAFASQDQQEPVWEDMISEEEVIAIARAEVAKGFRIEESVLDDYGCTITVKPHHDQPYWEICFEEPEDIAQSDRIFNIYTDLATNFKTHLYPNGKIILPVREVIALRMGLGGHTPNELFDEIAAYSERVLEEYQMADFRIWPLEIRAEYSQKVRPKVQAILESGDLTQLMDGGMPRIEVIAQSTFIYGMPDEKSISQEAALALAKAAITESYGVSPDFLEQDGEINVYYDITNASMPLWKFLFNYTFLRPDMPQEDNPYYKVELNAYDGNITYVDAFPYMRFGLFHDLPYHLKHY
;
A
#
# COMPACT_ATOMS: atom_id res chain seq x y z
N MET A 1 21.39 -29.09 46.80
CA MET A 1 20.50 -27.98 46.38
C MET A 1 19.41 -28.51 45.43
N LYS A 2 18.59 -29.46 45.91
CA LYS A 2 17.60 -30.25 45.16
C LYS A 2 16.38 -30.58 46.05
N ARG A 3 15.97 -29.65 46.91
CA ARG A 3 14.86 -29.84 47.88
C ARG A 3 13.93 -28.61 48.03
N PHE A 4 13.93 -27.69 47.06
CA PHE A 4 13.01 -26.55 47.06
C PHE A 4 12.00 -26.56 45.90
N LEU A 5 12.00 -27.61 45.07
CA LEU A 5 11.13 -27.72 43.89
C LEU A 5 9.94 -28.69 44.05
N CYS A 6 9.70 -29.21 45.27
CA CYS A 6 8.59 -30.15 45.55
C CYS A 6 7.46 -29.56 46.40
N PHE A 7 7.48 -28.26 46.72
CA PHE A 7 6.41 -27.61 47.48
C PHE A 7 5.56 -26.62 46.67
N LEU A 8 5.99 -26.24 45.45
CA LEU A 8 5.18 -25.38 44.58
C LEU A 8 4.28 -26.13 43.58
N LEU A 9 4.54 -27.42 43.35
CA LEU A 9 3.76 -28.25 42.40
C LEU A 9 2.62 -29.06 43.06
N LEU A 10 2.43 -28.92 44.37
CA LEU A 10 1.35 -29.57 45.12
C LEU A 10 0.25 -28.59 45.61
N MET A 11 0.32 -27.32 45.21
CA MET A 11 -0.76 -26.35 45.41
C MET A 11 -1.55 -26.07 44.14
N MET A 12 -1.21 -26.74 43.03
CA MET A 12 -1.83 -26.57 41.71
C MET A 12 -2.76 -27.72 41.28
N MET A 13 -3.01 -28.70 42.15
CA MET A 13 -4.03 -29.71 41.90
C MET A 13 -4.78 -30.02 43.19
N ILE A 14 -6.10 -29.85 43.13
CA ILE A 14 -7.10 -30.09 44.20
C ILE A 14 -7.32 -28.90 45.15
N ALA A 15 -7.76 -27.78 44.57
CA ALA A 15 -8.92 -27.05 45.09
C ALA A 15 -9.90 -26.91 43.92
N GLY A 16 -10.50 -28.05 43.55
CA GLY A 16 -11.63 -28.06 42.64
C GLY A 16 -12.87 -27.49 43.32
N ALA A 17 -13.72 -26.90 42.50
CA ALA A 17 -15.16 -26.79 42.71
C ALA A 17 -15.61 -26.04 43.97
N ALA A 18 -15.71 -24.70 43.85
CA ALA A 18 -16.83 -23.88 44.30
C ALA A 18 -16.37 -22.43 44.46
N PHE A 19 -16.32 -21.68 43.37
CA PHE A 19 -16.57 -20.25 43.44
C PHE A 19 -17.43 -19.86 42.24
N ALA A 20 -18.45 -19.08 42.58
CA ALA A 20 -19.64 -18.83 41.81
C ALA A 20 -19.36 -18.38 40.38
N SER A 21 -20.33 -18.66 39.51
CA SER A 21 -20.71 -17.74 38.44
C SER A 21 -20.86 -16.33 39.03
N GLN A 22 -19.76 -15.59 39.11
CA GLN A 22 -19.85 -14.14 39.06
C GLN A 22 -20.18 -13.86 37.61
N ASP A 23 -21.41 -13.42 37.38
CA ASP A 23 -21.71 -12.52 36.27
C ASP A 23 -20.52 -11.57 36.15
N GLN A 24 -19.67 -11.78 35.13
CA GLN A 24 -18.81 -10.72 34.67
C GLN A 24 -19.76 -9.71 34.04
N GLN A 25 -20.33 -8.87 34.90
CA GLN A 25 -20.88 -7.61 34.47
C GLN A 25 -19.71 -6.90 33.80
N GLU A 26 -19.78 -6.81 32.47
CA GLU A 26 -18.86 -6.00 31.69
C GLU A 26 -18.77 -4.63 32.37
N PRO A 27 -17.57 -4.05 32.53
CA PRO A 27 -17.46 -2.73 33.12
C PRO A 27 -18.30 -1.77 32.29
N VAL A 28 -19.43 -1.33 32.85
CA VAL A 28 -20.28 -0.30 32.27
C VAL A 28 -19.53 1.01 32.48
N TRP A 29 -18.81 1.44 31.45
CA TRP A 29 -18.18 2.76 31.45
C TRP A 29 -19.29 3.79 31.30
N GLU A 30 -19.33 4.78 32.20
CA GLU A 30 -20.45 5.73 32.32
C GLU A 30 -20.79 6.47 31.02
N ASP A 31 -19.83 6.57 30.08
CA ASP A 31 -19.97 7.23 28.79
C ASP A 31 -20.00 6.26 27.60
N MET A 32 -20.23 4.95 27.82
CA MET A 32 -20.26 3.97 26.74
C MET A 32 -21.55 4.12 25.91
N ILE A 33 -21.41 4.55 24.66
CA ILE A 33 -22.52 4.60 23.71
C ILE A 33 -22.91 3.18 23.28
N SER A 34 -24.13 3.04 22.76
CA SER A 34 -24.64 1.75 22.28
C SER A 34 -23.89 1.22 21.05
N GLU A 35 -24.00 -0.08 20.80
CA GLU A 35 -23.46 -0.70 19.58
C GLU A 35 -24.05 -0.07 18.30
N GLU A 36 -25.35 0.25 18.30
CA GLU A 36 -26.00 0.90 17.17
C GLU A 36 -25.42 2.30 16.89
N GLU A 37 -25.20 3.08 17.95
CA GLU A 37 -24.62 4.43 17.84
C GLU A 37 -23.17 4.38 17.36
N VAL A 38 -22.34 3.47 17.88
CA VAL A 38 -20.93 3.39 17.45
C VAL A 38 -20.81 2.85 16.03
N ILE A 39 -21.68 1.93 15.60
CA ILE A 39 -21.75 1.47 14.20
C ILE A 39 -22.15 2.63 13.28
N ALA A 40 -23.12 3.45 13.67
CA ALA A 40 -23.54 4.61 12.88
C ALA A 40 -22.40 5.62 12.70
N ILE A 41 -21.67 5.94 13.78
CA ILE A 41 -20.50 6.84 13.72
C ILE A 41 -19.40 6.22 12.86
N ALA A 42 -19.10 4.93 13.05
CA ALA A 42 -18.09 4.22 12.28
C ALA A 42 -18.44 4.19 10.77
N ARG A 43 -19.71 3.93 10.43
CA ARG A 43 -20.21 3.90 9.05
C ARG A 43 -20.05 5.26 8.38
N ALA A 44 -20.49 6.33 9.05
CA ALA A 44 -20.33 7.69 8.54
C ALA A 44 -18.86 8.08 8.33
N GLU A 45 -17.97 7.72 9.26
CA GLU A 45 -16.55 8.02 9.14
C GLU A 45 -15.86 7.19 8.05
N VAL A 46 -16.20 5.90 7.91
CA VAL A 46 -15.68 5.06 6.82
C VAL A 46 -16.17 5.57 5.46
N ALA A 47 -17.47 5.84 5.32
CA ALA A 47 -18.03 6.38 4.09
C ALA A 47 -17.37 7.70 3.69
N LYS A 48 -17.21 8.61 4.65
CA LYS A 48 -16.49 9.87 4.47
C LYS A 48 -15.02 9.68 4.09
N GLY A 49 -14.32 8.76 4.75
CA GLY A 49 -12.90 8.49 4.52
C GLY A 49 -12.62 7.91 3.13
N PHE A 50 -13.45 6.95 2.70
CA PHE A 50 -13.39 6.34 1.37
C PHE A 50 -14.15 7.10 0.28
N ARG A 51 -14.84 8.18 0.65
CA ARG A 51 -15.64 9.04 -0.25
C ARG A 51 -16.73 8.29 -1.01
N ILE A 52 -17.44 7.43 -0.29
CA ILE A 52 -18.58 6.66 -0.80
C ILE A 52 -19.86 7.12 -0.11
N GLU A 53 -21.01 6.83 -0.71
CA GLU A 53 -22.30 6.97 -0.03
C GLU A 53 -22.38 5.97 1.13
N GLU A 54 -22.90 6.39 2.29
CA GLU A 54 -23.01 5.52 3.47
C GLU A 54 -23.79 4.24 3.20
N SER A 55 -24.81 4.30 2.32
CA SER A 55 -25.64 3.16 1.93
C SER A 55 -24.87 2.05 1.21
N VAL A 56 -23.69 2.34 0.66
CA VAL A 56 -22.84 1.30 0.05
C VAL A 56 -22.39 0.28 1.10
N LEU A 57 -22.25 0.69 2.36
CA LEU A 57 -21.86 -0.18 3.47
C LEU A 57 -23.03 -1.02 4.01
N ASP A 58 -24.25 -0.89 3.46
CA ASP A 58 -25.42 -1.68 3.90
C ASP A 58 -25.28 -3.16 3.52
N ASP A 59 -24.58 -3.42 2.42
CA ASP A 59 -24.30 -4.78 1.94
C ASP A 59 -23.04 -5.39 2.57
N TYR A 60 -22.31 -4.63 3.40
CA TYR A 60 -21.05 -5.06 4.00
C TYR A 60 -21.29 -5.79 5.32
N GLY A 61 -20.50 -6.84 5.56
CA GLY A 61 -20.43 -7.46 6.88
C GLY A 61 -19.91 -6.45 7.89
N CYS A 62 -20.49 -6.41 9.08
CA CYS A 62 -20.03 -5.54 10.15
C CYS A 62 -19.86 -6.35 11.43
N THR A 63 -18.63 -6.40 11.95
CA THR A 63 -18.34 -7.00 13.26
C THR A 63 -17.85 -5.93 14.22
N ILE A 64 -18.30 -6.03 15.46
CA ILE A 64 -17.94 -5.12 16.54
C ILE A 64 -17.31 -5.91 17.67
N THR A 65 -16.24 -5.38 18.26
CA THR A 65 -15.58 -6.00 19.40
C THR A 65 -15.02 -4.93 20.32
N VAL A 66 -15.27 -5.05 21.62
CA VAL A 66 -14.61 -4.23 22.63
C VAL A 66 -13.22 -4.80 22.90
N LYS A 67 -12.19 -3.97 22.73
CA LYS A 67 -10.80 -4.33 22.99
C LYS A 67 -10.30 -3.66 24.27
N PRO A 68 -9.57 -4.40 25.13
CA PRO A 68 -8.89 -3.78 26.27
C PRO A 68 -7.68 -2.97 25.80
N HIS A 69 -7.46 -1.80 26.40
CA HIS A 69 -6.23 -1.01 26.25
C HIS A 69 -5.84 -0.43 27.61
N HIS A 70 -4.57 -0.05 27.77
CA HIS A 70 -3.99 0.30 29.07
C HIS A 70 -4.69 1.46 29.79
N ASP A 71 -5.23 2.42 29.03
CA ASP A 71 -5.82 3.65 29.59
C ASP A 71 -7.36 3.62 29.66
N GLN A 72 -8.01 3.01 28.67
CA GLN A 72 -9.46 2.80 28.58
C GLN A 72 -9.75 1.81 27.44
N PRO A 73 -10.83 1.01 27.48
CA PRO A 73 -11.17 0.17 26.35
C PRO A 73 -11.59 0.99 25.13
N TYR A 74 -11.63 0.35 23.98
CA TYR A 74 -12.12 0.95 22.75
C TYR A 74 -12.96 -0.04 21.94
N TRP A 75 -13.83 0.50 21.10
CA TRP A 75 -14.57 -0.25 20.11
C TRP A 75 -13.69 -0.47 18.87
N GLU A 76 -13.52 -1.72 18.45
CA GLU A 76 -13.03 -2.09 17.12
C GLU A 76 -14.22 -2.48 16.26
N ILE A 77 -14.42 -1.74 15.16
CA ILE A 77 -15.48 -1.99 14.19
C ILE A 77 -14.78 -2.41 12.89
N CYS A 78 -15.16 -3.57 12.38
CA CYS A 78 -14.60 -4.15 11.16
C CYS A 78 -15.71 -4.27 10.11
N PHE A 79 -15.53 -3.59 8.99
CA PHE A 79 -16.37 -3.74 7.80
C PHE A 79 -15.72 -4.76 6.87
N GLU A 80 -16.47 -5.77 6.45
CA GLU A 80 -16.03 -6.85 5.59
C GLU A 80 -16.74 -6.75 4.24
N GLU A 81 -15.96 -6.76 3.16
CA GLU A 81 -16.48 -6.77 1.79
C GLU A 81 -17.23 -8.08 1.51
N PRO A 82 -18.33 -8.05 0.73
CA PRO A 82 -18.99 -9.25 0.26
C PRO A 82 -18.03 -10.17 -0.50
N GLU A 83 -18.16 -11.49 -0.34
CA GLU A 83 -17.27 -12.47 -0.99
C GLU A 83 -17.38 -12.44 -2.53
N ASP A 84 -18.52 -12.03 -3.06
CA ASP A 84 -18.88 -12.02 -4.48
C ASP A 84 -18.70 -10.67 -5.18
N ILE A 85 -18.18 -9.65 -4.47
CA ILE A 85 -17.89 -8.35 -5.08
C ILE A 85 -16.78 -8.48 -6.14
N ALA A 86 -16.99 -7.88 -7.31
CA ALA A 86 -15.97 -7.82 -8.35
C ALA A 86 -14.75 -7.04 -7.85
N GLN A 87 -13.54 -7.46 -8.25
CA GLN A 87 -12.31 -6.82 -7.78
C GLN A 87 -12.23 -5.33 -8.11
N SER A 88 -12.79 -4.92 -9.26
CA SER A 88 -12.89 -3.51 -9.67
C SER A 88 -13.74 -2.66 -8.75
N ASP A 89 -14.63 -3.29 -7.97
CA ASP A 89 -15.65 -2.61 -7.18
C ASP A 89 -15.31 -2.67 -5.67
N ARG A 90 -14.14 -3.23 -5.32
CA ARG A 90 -13.64 -3.31 -3.93
C ARG A 90 -13.16 -1.94 -3.45
N ILE A 91 -13.67 -1.54 -2.29
CA ILE A 91 -13.47 -0.21 -1.71
C ILE A 91 -12.25 -0.19 -0.80
N PHE A 92 -11.97 -1.29 -0.08
CA PHE A 92 -10.87 -1.37 0.88
C PHE A 92 -9.52 -1.74 0.26
N ASN A 93 -9.47 -1.81 -1.07
CA ASN A 93 -8.26 -2.12 -1.84
C ASN A 93 -7.32 -0.90 -1.99
N ILE A 94 -6.71 -0.48 -0.88
CA ILE A 94 -5.88 0.75 -0.82
C ILE A 94 -4.37 0.51 -0.93
N TYR A 95 -3.89 -0.73 -1.05
CA TYR A 95 -2.44 -1.02 -1.22
C TYR A 95 -2.12 -2.46 -1.63
N THR A 96 -3.01 -3.40 -1.32
CA THR A 96 -2.86 -4.81 -1.63
C THR A 96 -4.23 -5.36 -1.95
N ASP A 97 -4.39 -6.03 -3.09
CA ASP A 97 -5.62 -6.71 -3.57
C ASP A 97 -6.19 -7.80 -2.60
N LEU A 98 -5.77 -7.79 -1.34
CA LEU A 98 -6.04 -8.77 -0.29
C LEU A 98 -6.78 -8.18 0.91
N ALA A 99 -6.98 -6.87 0.98
CA ALA A 99 -7.74 -6.26 2.08
C ALA A 99 -9.25 -6.39 1.81
N THR A 100 -9.84 -7.50 2.24
CA THR A 100 -11.31 -7.71 2.21
C THR A 100 -12.03 -7.06 3.39
N ASN A 101 -11.30 -6.34 4.24
CA ASN A 101 -11.88 -5.66 5.38
C ASN A 101 -11.15 -4.37 5.76
N PHE A 102 -11.90 -3.49 6.42
CA PHE A 102 -11.40 -2.25 6.99
C PHE A 102 -11.81 -2.13 8.45
N LYS A 103 -10.86 -1.72 9.30
CA LYS A 103 -11.07 -1.58 10.74
C LYS A 103 -10.94 -0.12 11.15
N THR A 104 -11.91 0.36 11.92
CA THR A 104 -11.89 1.66 12.59
C THR A 104 -12.02 1.48 14.09
N HIS A 105 -11.49 2.44 14.84
CA HIS A 105 -11.39 2.38 16.30
C HIS A 105 -11.99 3.63 16.93
N LEU A 106 -12.87 3.43 17.91
CA LEU A 106 -13.57 4.51 18.61
C LEU A 106 -13.42 4.34 20.13
N TYR A 107 -13.27 5.44 20.84
CA TYR A 107 -13.37 5.45 22.30
C TYR A 107 -14.81 5.12 22.75
N PRO A 108 -15.03 4.76 24.02
CA PRO A 108 -16.36 4.35 24.51
C PRO A 108 -17.45 5.40 24.27
N ASN A 109 -17.09 6.68 24.25
CA ASN A 109 -17.98 7.81 23.99
C ASN A 109 -18.23 8.12 22.50
N GLY A 110 -17.80 7.25 21.58
CA GLY A 110 -17.97 7.44 20.15
C GLY A 110 -16.99 8.41 19.49
N LYS A 111 -16.00 8.94 20.23
CA LYS A 111 -14.92 9.71 19.61
C LYS A 111 -14.01 8.78 18.82
N ILE A 112 -13.81 9.08 17.54
CA ILE A 112 -12.88 8.37 16.66
C ILE A 112 -11.45 8.51 17.21
N ILE A 113 -10.74 7.39 17.35
CA ILE A 113 -9.36 7.35 17.84
C ILE A 113 -8.41 7.91 16.79
N LEU A 114 -8.60 7.48 15.54
CA LEU A 114 -7.84 7.93 14.38
C LEU A 114 -8.77 8.06 13.17
N PRO A 115 -8.90 9.25 12.55
CA PRO A 115 -9.77 9.45 11.40
C PRO A 115 -9.46 8.46 10.28
N VAL A 116 -10.49 7.98 9.57
CA VAL A 116 -10.31 6.94 8.54
C VAL A 116 -9.40 7.44 7.43
N ARG A 117 -9.50 8.74 7.08
CA ARG A 117 -8.59 9.37 6.11
C ARG A 117 -7.12 9.28 6.55
N GLU A 118 -6.84 9.40 7.85
CA GLU A 118 -5.49 9.27 8.39
C GLU A 118 -5.03 7.80 8.43
N VAL A 119 -5.94 6.85 8.68
CA VAL A 119 -5.64 5.41 8.55
C VAL A 119 -5.31 5.05 7.11
N ILE A 120 -6.09 5.54 6.15
CA ILE A 120 -5.85 5.38 4.71
C ILE A 120 -4.49 5.99 4.36
N ALA A 121 -4.25 7.23 4.81
CA ALA A 121 -2.96 7.89 4.63
C ALA A 121 -1.82 7.04 5.21
N LEU A 122 -1.88 6.59 6.46
CA LEU A 122 -0.86 5.71 7.06
C LEU A 122 -0.64 4.43 6.26
N ARG A 123 -1.71 3.77 5.79
CA ARG A 123 -1.61 2.57 4.94
C ARG A 123 -0.98 2.88 3.59
N MET A 124 -1.20 4.08 3.06
CA MET A 124 -0.56 4.62 1.86
C MET A 124 0.84 5.20 2.13
N GLY A 125 1.35 5.12 3.37
CA GLY A 125 2.62 5.75 3.77
C GLY A 125 2.57 7.29 3.84
N LEU A 126 1.40 7.90 3.84
CA LEU A 126 1.19 9.35 3.93
C LEU A 126 0.98 9.84 5.38
N GLY A 127 0.70 8.98 6.35
CA GLY A 127 0.50 9.36 7.75
C GLY A 127 1.74 9.15 8.64
N GLY A 128 1.83 9.86 9.77
CA GLY A 128 2.82 9.60 10.83
C GLY A 128 4.20 10.25 10.66
N HIS A 129 4.44 10.92 9.53
CA HIS A 129 5.69 11.66 9.31
C HIS A 129 5.79 12.87 10.24
N THR A 130 7.00 13.17 10.71
CA THR A 130 7.26 14.46 11.34
C THR A 130 7.02 15.53 10.28
N PRO A 131 6.08 16.48 10.47
CA PRO A 131 5.74 17.47 9.45
C PRO A 131 7.00 18.17 8.97
N ASN A 132 7.25 18.10 7.66
CA ASN A 132 8.33 18.81 7.02
C ASN A 132 7.95 19.13 5.57
N GLU A 133 8.59 20.16 5.01
CA GLU A 133 8.24 20.68 3.69
C GLU A 133 8.35 19.65 2.55
N LEU A 134 9.19 18.62 2.71
CA LEU A 134 9.32 17.56 1.70
C LEU A 134 8.09 16.66 1.70
N PHE A 135 7.66 16.17 2.87
CA PHE A 135 6.50 15.30 2.95
C PHE A 135 5.18 16.03 2.69
N ASP A 136 5.07 17.31 3.07
CA ASP A 136 3.91 18.14 2.71
C ASP A 136 3.75 18.25 1.19
N GLU A 137 4.87 18.42 0.47
CA GLU A 137 4.86 18.49 -0.99
C GLU A 137 4.53 17.14 -1.65
N ILE A 138 5.10 16.04 -1.15
CA ILE A 138 4.78 14.69 -1.63
C ILE A 138 3.30 14.34 -1.38
N ALA A 139 2.77 14.74 -0.22
CA ALA A 139 1.37 14.55 0.13
C ALA A 139 0.46 15.32 -0.83
N ALA A 140 0.80 16.57 -1.18
CA ALA A 140 0.02 17.35 -2.14
C ALA A 140 -0.09 16.68 -3.53
N TYR A 141 0.98 16.06 -4.03
CA TYR A 141 0.91 15.28 -5.28
C TYR A 141 0.04 14.03 -5.13
N SER A 142 0.20 13.29 -4.02
CA SER A 142 -0.59 12.09 -3.75
C SER A 142 -2.08 12.40 -3.61
N GLU A 143 -2.43 13.48 -2.91
CA GLU A 143 -3.80 13.96 -2.78
C GLU A 143 -4.37 14.38 -4.13
N ARG A 144 -3.61 15.12 -4.94
CA ARG A 144 -4.05 15.52 -6.29
C ARG A 144 -4.36 14.31 -7.17
N VAL A 145 -3.48 13.31 -7.19
CA VAL A 145 -3.72 12.12 -8.02
C VAL A 145 -4.88 11.28 -7.50
N LEU A 146 -5.03 11.18 -6.18
CA LEU A 146 -6.18 10.51 -5.57
C LEU A 146 -7.49 11.24 -5.90
N GLU A 147 -7.48 12.58 -5.94
CA GLU A 147 -8.66 13.38 -6.25
C GLU A 147 -9.05 13.36 -7.73
N GLU A 148 -8.07 13.47 -8.63
CA GLU A 148 -8.31 13.58 -10.07
C GLU A 148 -8.47 12.21 -10.74
N TYR A 149 -7.77 11.18 -10.25
CA TYR A 149 -7.65 9.87 -10.91
C TYR A 149 -8.10 8.70 -10.03
N GLN A 150 -8.45 8.93 -8.76
CA GLN A 150 -8.79 7.86 -7.80
C GLN A 150 -7.65 6.83 -7.64
N MET A 151 -6.41 7.29 -7.81
CA MET A 151 -5.21 6.46 -7.75
C MET A 151 -4.29 6.90 -6.62
N ALA A 152 -3.92 5.95 -5.77
CA ALA A 152 -3.03 6.15 -4.63
C ALA A 152 -1.56 5.88 -4.97
N ASP A 153 -1.31 5.04 -5.97
CA ASP A 153 -0.02 4.40 -6.18
C ASP A 153 0.81 5.10 -7.24
N PHE A 154 2.01 5.55 -6.86
CA PHE A 154 2.97 6.22 -7.75
C PHE A 154 3.24 5.46 -9.05
N ARG A 155 3.19 4.12 -9.02
CA ARG A 155 3.50 3.23 -10.16
C ARG A 155 2.53 3.40 -11.33
N ILE A 156 1.32 3.84 -11.04
CA ILE A 156 0.23 4.03 -12.00
C ILE A 156 -0.16 5.50 -12.18
N TRP A 157 0.57 6.43 -11.55
CA TRP A 157 0.36 7.87 -11.79
C TRP A 157 0.50 8.23 -13.28
N PRO A 158 -0.33 9.16 -13.79
CA PRO A 158 -0.17 9.70 -15.14
C PRO A 158 1.24 10.27 -15.36
N LEU A 159 1.74 10.15 -16.59
CA LEU A 159 3.10 10.57 -16.95
C LEU A 159 3.34 12.05 -16.65
N GLU A 160 2.35 12.89 -16.88
CA GLU A 160 2.40 14.33 -16.65
C GLU A 160 2.65 14.66 -15.17
N ILE A 161 1.86 14.02 -14.29
CA ILE A 161 1.97 14.21 -12.85
C ILE A 161 3.30 13.68 -12.34
N ARG A 162 3.74 12.51 -12.85
CA ARG A 162 5.03 11.93 -12.49
C ARG A 162 6.21 12.80 -12.96
N ALA A 163 6.11 13.39 -14.16
CA ALA A 163 7.09 14.32 -14.67
C ALA A 163 7.21 15.55 -13.76
N GLU A 164 6.09 16.18 -13.41
CA GLU A 164 6.05 17.30 -12.46
C GLU A 164 6.66 16.94 -11.10
N TYR A 165 6.21 15.81 -10.52
CA TYR A 165 6.72 15.31 -9.24
C TYR A 165 8.24 15.15 -9.28
N SER A 166 8.78 14.49 -10.31
CA SER A 166 10.22 14.24 -10.40
C SER A 166 11.03 15.53 -10.55
N GLN A 167 10.55 16.51 -11.33
CA GLN A 167 11.24 17.79 -11.49
C GLN A 167 11.26 18.59 -10.18
N LYS A 168 10.26 18.39 -9.33
CA LYS A 168 10.09 19.16 -8.08
C LYS A 168 10.72 18.49 -6.86
N VAL A 169 10.44 17.22 -6.64
CA VAL A 169 10.78 16.47 -5.42
C VAL A 169 12.19 15.90 -5.51
N ARG A 170 12.59 15.35 -6.66
CA ARG A 170 13.90 14.69 -6.80
C ARG A 170 15.08 15.60 -6.41
N PRO A 171 15.19 16.87 -6.85
CA PRO A 171 16.31 17.71 -6.46
C PRO A 171 16.44 17.88 -4.95
N LYS A 172 15.32 17.93 -4.22
CA LYS A 172 15.32 18.01 -2.75
C LYS A 172 15.83 16.72 -2.13
N VAL A 173 15.33 15.57 -2.60
CA VAL A 173 15.76 14.25 -2.13
C VAL A 173 17.24 14.02 -2.42
N GLN A 174 17.72 14.35 -3.61
CA GLN A 174 19.15 14.24 -3.95
C GLN A 174 20.03 15.14 -3.08
N ALA A 175 19.61 16.38 -2.82
CA ALA A 175 20.35 17.27 -1.91
C ALA A 175 20.45 16.71 -0.48
N ILE A 176 19.38 16.08 0.02
CA ILE A 176 19.38 15.41 1.32
C ILE A 176 20.37 14.25 1.33
N LEU A 177 20.32 13.38 0.31
CA LEU A 177 21.22 12.23 0.17
C LEU A 177 22.69 12.67 0.05
N GLU A 178 22.97 13.70 -0.74
CA GLU A 178 24.32 14.28 -0.91
C GLU A 178 24.85 14.90 0.38
N SER A 179 23.97 15.52 1.18
CA SER A 179 24.36 16.11 2.46
C SER A 179 24.70 15.07 3.54
N GLY A 180 24.15 13.86 3.43
CA GLY A 180 24.24 12.81 4.44
C GLY A 180 23.35 13.03 5.69
N ASP A 181 22.71 14.19 5.82
CA ASP A 181 21.74 14.45 6.88
C ASP A 181 20.34 13.99 6.44
N LEU A 182 19.99 12.75 6.78
CA LEU A 182 18.73 12.15 6.39
C LEU A 182 17.52 12.65 7.18
N THR A 183 17.66 13.60 8.12
CA THR A 183 16.59 14.01 9.04
C THR A 183 15.28 14.35 8.32
N GLN A 184 15.34 14.99 7.15
CA GLN A 184 14.16 15.36 6.36
C GLN A 184 13.50 14.17 5.63
N LEU A 185 14.20 13.05 5.46
CA LEU A 185 13.68 11.80 4.91
C LEU A 185 13.26 10.80 6.00
N MET A 186 13.47 11.13 7.28
CA MET A 186 13.13 10.24 8.39
C MET A 186 11.64 10.29 8.70
N ASP A 187 11.08 9.10 8.90
CA ASP A 187 9.72 8.90 9.36
C ASP A 187 9.67 7.63 10.22
N GLY A 188 9.00 7.67 11.37
CA GLY A 188 8.99 6.56 12.31
C GLY A 188 10.39 6.09 12.78
N GLY A 189 11.40 6.94 12.70
CA GLY A 189 12.79 6.62 13.06
C GLY A 189 13.60 5.91 11.96
N MET A 190 13.08 5.84 10.72
CA MET A 190 13.74 5.23 9.57
C MET A 190 13.66 6.12 8.32
N PRO A 191 14.64 6.10 7.40
CA PRO A 191 14.52 6.82 6.13
C PRO A 191 13.41 6.21 5.26
N ARG A 192 12.61 7.07 4.63
CA ARG A 192 11.56 6.69 3.67
C ARG A 192 12.16 6.26 2.34
N ILE A 193 12.44 4.97 2.21
CA ILE A 193 13.16 4.40 1.06
C ILE A 193 12.33 4.47 -0.24
N GLU A 194 11.01 4.47 -0.16
CA GLU A 194 10.13 4.67 -1.30
C GLU A 194 10.28 6.07 -1.91
N VAL A 195 10.45 7.11 -1.09
CA VAL A 195 10.67 8.49 -1.59
C VAL A 195 12.01 8.58 -2.31
N ILE A 196 13.02 7.90 -1.77
CA ILE A 196 14.33 7.75 -2.42
C ILE A 196 14.17 7.03 -3.76
N ALA A 197 13.44 5.92 -3.81
CA ALA A 197 13.21 5.16 -5.02
C ALA A 197 12.51 5.99 -6.10
N GLN A 198 11.37 6.60 -5.78
CA GLN A 198 10.60 7.45 -6.70
C GLN A 198 11.38 8.67 -7.20
N SER A 199 12.43 9.07 -6.48
CA SER A 199 13.33 10.18 -6.81
C SER A 199 14.63 9.72 -7.49
N THR A 200 14.72 8.46 -7.94
CA THR A 200 15.91 7.95 -8.62
C THR A 200 16.04 8.57 -10.01
N PHE A 201 14.99 8.47 -10.81
CA PHE A 201 14.96 8.97 -12.19
C PHE A 201 14.30 10.34 -12.32
N ILE A 202 14.59 11.02 -13.43
CA ILE A 202 13.90 12.22 -13.88
C ILE A 202 12.88 11.77 -14.93
N TYR A 203 11.60 12.03 -14.68
CA TYR A 203 10.51 11.69 -15.60
C TYR A 203 10.13 12.88 -16.49
N GLY A 204 9.61 12.57 -17.66
CA GLY A 204 9.20 13.55 -18.65
C GLY A 204 8.00 13.10 -19.46
N MET A 205 7.71 13.87 -20.51
CA MET A 205 6.71 13.53 -21.51
C MET A 205 7.40 13.18 -22.84
N PRO A 206 6.86 12.23 -23.62
CA PRO A 206 7.33 11.98 -24.98
C PRO A 206 7.22 13.24 -25.84
N ASP A 207 8.26 13.49 -26.64
CA ASP A 207 8.29 14.55 -27.64
C ASP A 207 7.88 14.03 -29.03
N GLU A 208 7.87 14.90 -30.04
CA GLU A 208 7.52 14.55 -31.42
C GLU A 208 8.46 13.52 -32.08
N LYS A 209 9.67 13.34 -31.54
CA LYS A 209 10.66 12.36 -32.05
C LYS A 209 10.48 10.99 -31.41
N SER A 210 9.74 10.92 -30.31
CA SER A 210 9.52 9.70 -29.56
C SER A 210 8.51 8.82 -30.28
N ILE A 211 8.80 7.52 -30.34
CA ILE A 211 7.79 6.52 -30.72
C ILE A 211 6.65 6.56 -29.70
N SER A 212 5.43 6.27 -30.15
CA SER A 212 4.26 6.27 -29.26
C SER A 212 4.39 5.20 -28.18
N GLN A 213 3.67 5.41 -27.07
CA GLN A 213 3.63 4.44 -25.98
C GLN A 213 3.15 3.07 -26.47
N GLU A 214 2.15 3.03 -27.36
CA GLU A 214 1.59 1.79 -27.92
C GLU A 214 2.63 1.04 -28.77
N ALA A 215 3.38 1.76 -29.61
CA ALA A 215 4.45 1.18 -30.42
C ALA A 215 5.58 0.64 -29.53
N ALA A 216 5.97 1.41 -28.51
CA ALA A 216 6.98 1.00 -27.54
C ALA A 216 6.54 -0.23 -26.73
N LEU A 217 5.27 -0.28 -26.31
CA LEU A 217 4.70 -1.41 -25.58
C LEU A 217 4.69 -2.68 -26.44
N ALA A 218 4.33 -2.57 -27.72
CA ALA A 218 4.36 -3.70 -28.65
C ALA A 218 5.78 -4.28 -28.80
N LEU A 219 6.80 -3.41 -28.92
CA LEU A 219 8.20 -3.82 -28.93
C LEU A 219 8.62 -4.49 -27.62
N ALA A 220 8.17 -3.96 -26.48
CA ALA A 220 8.47 -4.53 -25.17
C ALA A 220 7.87 -5.94 -25.00
N LYS A 221 6.61 -6.15 -25.38
CA LYS A 221 5.98 -7.48 -25.37
C LYS A 221 6.71 -8.46 -26.28
N ALA A 222 7.07 -8.04 -27.49
CA ALA A 222 7.83 -8.87 -28.42
C ALA A 222 9.20 -9.28 -27.83
N ALA A 223 9.90 -8.36 -27.15
CA ALA A 223 11.17 -8.65 -26.51
C ALA A 223 11.06 -9.67 -25.36
N ILE A 224 9.96 -9.64 -24.60
CA ILE A 224 9.66 -10.65 -23.56
C ILE A 224 9.41 -12.01 -24.20
N THR A 225 8.59 -12.08 -25.24
CA THR A 225 8.34 -13.32 -25.98
C THR A 225 9.62 -13.91 -26.55
N GLU A 226 10.48 -13.09 -27.15
CA GLU A 226 11.77 -13.52 -27.71
C GLU A 226 12.74 -14.03 -26.63
N SER A 227 12.83 -13.31 -25.50
CA SER A 227 13.81 -13.61 -24.45
C SER A 227 13.40 -14.79 -23.55
N TYR A 228 12.10 -14.93 -23.27
CA TYR A 228 11.58 -15.86 -22.27
C TYR A 228 10.57 -16.88 -22.79
N GLY A 229 10.22 -16.83 -24.09
CA GLY A 229 9.26 -17.76 -24.69
C GLY A 229 7.83 -17.59 -24.18
N VAL A 230 7.50 -16.43 -23.60
CA VAL A 230 6.15 -16.14 -23.10
C VAL A 230 5.21 -15.95 -24.29
N SER A 231 4.06 -16.61 -24.25
CA SER A 231 3.06 -16.51 -25.33
C SER A 231 2.56 -15.07 -25.49
N PRO A 232 2.44 -14.54 -26.72
CA PRO A 232 1.80 -13.25 -26.97
C PRO A 232 0.39 -13.17 -26.36
N ASP A 233 -0.39 -14.25 -26.49
CA ASP A 233 -1.75 -14.31 -25.93
C ASP A 233 -1.77 -14.10 -24.41
N PHE A 234 -0.70 -14.50 -23.71
CA PHE A 234 -0.57 -14.26 -22.27
C PHE A 234 -0.25 -12.79 -21.97
N LEU A 235 0.55 -12.13 -22.81
CA LEU A 235 0.91 -10.72 -22.65
C LEU A 235 -0.24 -9.76 -23.02
N GLU A 236 -1.24 -10.26 -23.75
CA GLU A 236 -2.48 -9.52 -24.08
C GLU A 236 -3.60 -9.67 -23.04
N GLN A 237 -3.44 -10.55 -22.04
CA GLN A 237 -4.38 -10.64 -20.93
C GLN A 237 -4.31 -9.40 -20.04
N ASP A 238 -5.41 -9.10 -19.32
CA ASP A 238 -5.54 -7.98 -18.40
C ASP A 238 -4.53 -8.11 -17.24
N GLY A 239 -3.34 -7.56 -17.45
CA GLY A 239 -2.28 -7.44 -16.45
C GLY A 239 -1.98 -5.98 -16.16
N GLU A 240 -1.45 -5.72 -14.97
CA GLU A 240 -1.02 -4.39 -14.59
C GLU A 240 0.33 -4.10 -15.27
N ILE A 241 0.36 -3.10 -16.15
CA ILE A 241 1.57 -2.66 -16.85
C ILE A 241 1.91 -1.25 -16.37
N ASN A 242 2.98 -1.14 -15.59
CA ASN A 242 3.47 0.15 -15.14
C ASN A 242 4.36 0.75 -16.23
N VAL A 243 4.01 1.95 -16.68
CA VAL A 243 4.67 2.64 -17.80
C VAL A 243 5.37 3.90 -17.30
N TYR A 244 6.62 4.12 -17.72
CA TYR A 244 7.43 5.26 -17.34
C TYR A 244 8.14 5.83 -18.58
N TYR A 245 8.28 7.16 -18.61
CA TYR A 245 9.08 7.88 -19.61
C TYR A 245 10.23 8.59 -18.91
N ASP A 246 11.43 8.01 -18.99
CA ASP A 246 12.63 8.47 -18.27
C ASP A 246 13.51 9.35 -19.15
N ILE A 247 13.80 10.54 -18.64
CA ILE A 247 14.64 11.57 -19.28
C ILE A 247 15.89 11.88 -18.45
N THR A 248 16.26 11.02 -17.50
CA THR A 248 17.50 11.16 -16.70
C THR A 248 18.71 11.37 -17.59
N ASN A 249 18.76 10.67 -18.73
CA ASN A 249 19.62 11.02 -19.85
C ASN A 249 18.79 11.68 -20.96
N ALA A 250 18.71 13.00 -20.97
CA ALA A 250 17.93 13.76 -21.95
C ALA A 250 18.35 13.53 -23.42
N SER A 251 19.55 13.01 -23.68
CA SER A 251 19.99 12.68 -25.05
C SER A 251 19.52 11.30 -25.53
N MET A 252 19.03 10.46 -24.61
CA MET A 252 18.58 9.10 -24.86
C MET A 252 17.42 8.78 -23.90
N PRO A 253 16.24 9.40 -24.09
CA PRO A 253 15.08 9.09 -23.27
C PRO A 253 14.66 7.64 -23.45
N LEU A 254 14.10 7.04 -22.41
CA LEU A 254 13.72 5.64 -22.38
C LEU A 254 12.22 5.48 -22.11
N TRP A 255 11.59 4.61 -22.89
CA TRP A 255 10.35 3.97 -22.48
C TRP A 255 10.69 2.78 -21.58
N LYS A 256 9.96 2.70 -20.48
CA LYS A 256 10.23 1.80 -19.38
C LYS A 256 8.94 1.11 -18.98
N PHE A 257 8.92 -0.22 -19.12
CA PHE A 257 7.75 -1.04 -18.83
C PHE A 257 8.08 -2.03 -17.73
N LEU A 258 7.16 -2.15 -16.79
CA LEU A 258 7.17 -3.22 -15.79
C LEU A 258 5.83 -3.95 -15.86
N PHE A 259 5.90 -5.21 -16.24
CA PHE A 259 4.75 -6.08 -16.40
C PHE A 259 4.55 -6.90 -15.13
N ASN A 260 3.40 -6.70 -14.50
CA ASN A 260 2.95 -7.43 -13.33
C ASN A 260 1.81 -8.37 -13.75
N TYR A 261 2.16 -9.63 -14.02
CA TYR A 261 1.20 -10.67 -14.40
C TYR A 261 0.98 -11.69 -13.27
N THR A 262 1.28 -11.32 -12.02
CA THR A 262 1.25 -12.20 -10.86
C THR A 262 -0.10 -12.92 -10.65
N PHE A 263 -1.20 -12.39 -11.21
CA PHE A 263 -2.55 -12.95 -11.09
C PHE A 263 -3.03 -13.76 -12.29
N LEU A 264 -2.24 -13.88 -13.37
CA LEU A 264 -2.67 -14.50 -14.63
C LEU A 264 -2.23 -15.95 -14.83
N ARG A 265 -1.35 -16.48 -13.97
CA ARG A 265 -0.97 -17.90 -13.96
C ARG A 265 -1.50 -18.55 -12.68
N PRO A 266 -2.80 -18.89 -12.61
CA PRO A 266 -3.37 -19.61 -11.46
C PRO A 266 -2.79 -21.03 -11.32
N ASP A 267 -2.11 -21.52 -12.37
CA ASP A 267 -1.42 -22.80 -12.43
C ASP A 267 -0.02 -22.79 -11.80
N MET A 268 0.54 -21.61 -11.48
CA MET A 268 1.82 -21.47 -10.78
C MET A 268 1.65 -20.83 -9.40
N PRO A 269 2.43 -21.25 -8.39
CA PRO A 269 2.51 -20.53 -7.13
C PRO A 269 2.85 -19.05 -7.38
N GLN A 270 2.21 -18.14 -6.64
CA GLN A 270 2.38 -16.69 -6.81
C GLN A 270 3.86 -16.24 -6.73
N GLU A 271 4.65 -16.94 -5.91
CA GLU A 271 6.09 -16.72 -5.70
C GLU A 271 6.94 -17.08 -6.94
N ASP A 272 6.39 -17.90 -7.83
CA ASP A 272 7.04 -18.35 -9.07
C ASP A 272 6.62 -17.54 -10.30
N ASN A 273 5.70 -16.56 -10.16
CA ASN A 273 5.33 -15.67 -11.25
C ASN A 273 6.36 -14.52 -11.39
N PRO A 274 7.13 -14.48 -12.49
CA PRO A 274 8.10 -13.42 -12.69
C PRO A 274 7.43 -12.11 -13.09
N TYR A 275 8.00 -11.01 -12.61
CA TYR A 275 7.84 -9.69 -13.20
C TYR A 275 8.76 -9.60 -14.40
N TYR A 276 8.30 -8.93 -15.45
CA TYR A 276 9.15 -8.61 -16.59
C TYR A 276 9.41 -7.12 -16.63
N LYS A 277 10.68 -6.75 -16.83
CA LYS A 277 11.08 -5.35 -17.00
C LYS A 277 11.71 -5.19 -18.37
N VAL A 278 11.25 -4.19 -19.10
CA VAL A 278 11.80 -3.83 -20.41
C VAL A 278 12.10 -2.34 -20.45
N GLU A 279 13.28 -2.00 -20.94
CA GLU A 279 13.69 -0.63 -21.25
C GLU A 279 14.06 -0.56 -22.72
N LEU A 280 13.61 0.48 -23.40
CA LEU A 280 13.98 0.76 -24.77
C LEU A 280 14.13 2.24 -25.03
N ASN A 281 15.01 2.57 -25.97
CA ASN A 281 15.21 3.94 -26.42
C ASN A 281 13.92 4.47 -27.06
N ALA A 282 13.45 5.61 -26.54
CA ALA A 282 12.18 6.18 -26.94
C ALA A 282 12.18 6.75 -28.36
N TYR A 283 13.34 7.00 -28.98
CA TYR A 283 13.41 7.57 -30.33
C TYR A 283 13.46 6.51 -31.43
N ASP A 284 14.14 5.39 -31.21
CA ASP A 284 14.36 4.37 -32.24
C ASP A 284 13.78 2.99 -31.91
N GLY A 285 13.28 2.80 -30.68
CA GLY A 285 12.68 1.54 -30.24
C GLY A 285 13.69 0.44 -29.90
N ASN A 286 15.00 0.73 -29.93
CA ASN A 286 16.02 -0.26 -29.61
C ASN A 286 15.92 -0.69 -28.15
N ILE A 287 15.80 -2.00 -27.92
CA ILE A 287 15.75 -2.59 -26.58
C ILE A 287 17.11 -2.42 -25.90
N THR A 288 17.13 -1.71 -24.78
CA THR A 288 18.35 -1.47 -23.99
C THR A 288 18.45 -2.41 -22.78
N TYR A 289 17.33 -2.94 -22.31
CA TYR A 289 17.29 -3.86 -21.18
C TYR A 289 16.04 -4.76 -21.24
N VAL A 290 16.21 -6.04 -20.91
CA VAL A 290 15.13 -7.01 -20.70
C VAL A 290 15.54 -7.90 -19.54
N ASP A 291 14.65 -8.06 -18.57
CA ASP A 291 14.89 -8.94 -17.43
C ASP A 291 13.60 -9.56 -16.90
N ALA A 292 13.73 -10.71 -16.24
CA ALA A 292 12.67 -11.43 -15.56
C ALA A 292 13.11 -11.77 -14.15
N PHE A 293 12.30 -11.44 -13.16
CA PHE A 293 12.66 -11.62 -11.76
C PHE A 293 11.46 -12.01 -10.90
N PRO A 294 11.67 -12.84 -9.85
CA PRO A 294 10.59 -13.27 -8.97
C PRO A 294 9.96 -12.09 -8.21
N TYR A 295 8.68 -12.24 -7.86
CA TYR A 295 8.05 -11.36 -6.88
C TYR A 295 8.76 -11.47 -5.54
N MET A 296 9.38 -10.39 -5.08
CA MET A 296 9.80 -10.28 -3.68
C MET A 296 8.78 -9.46 -2.92
N ARG A 297 8.00 -10.12 -2.05
CA ARG A 297 7.17 -9.47 -1.04
C ARG A 297 8.07 -8.52 -0.25
N PHE A 298 7.67 -7.25 -0.08
CA PHE A 298 8.42 -6.29 0.71
C PHE A 298 8.75 -6.88 2.09
N GLY A 299 9.97 -7.39 2.25
CA GLY A 299 10.48 -7.78 3.55
C GLY A 299 10.52 -6.54 4.43
N LEU A 300 10.13 -6.69 5.69
CA LEU A 300 10.29 -5.66 6.71
C LEU A 300 11.77 -5.27 6.79
N PHE A 301 12.13 -4.20 6.08
CA PHE A 301 13.32 -3.39 6.21
C PHE A 301 14.68 -4.10 6.00
N HIS A 302 15.63 -3.35 5.43
CA HIS A 302 17.07 -3.70 5.34
C HIS A 302 17.49 -4.66 4.22
N ASP A 303 17.52 -4.12 3.00
CA ASP A 303 18.72 -4.08 2.15
C ASP A 303 18.28 -3.67 0.73
N LEU A 304 18.94 -2.68 0.12
CA LEU A 304 18.78 -2.39 -1.30
C LEU A 304 19.96 -3.01 -2.03
N PRO A 305 19.74 -4.14 -2.69
CA PRO A 305 19.68 -4.06 -4.14
C PRO A 305 18.69 -5.04 -4.78
N TYR A 306 17.96 -4.53 -5.75
CA TYR A 306 17.36 -5.28 -6.85
C TYR A 306 17.01 -4.16 -7.87
N HIS A 307 16.61 -4.50 -9.07
CA HIS A 307 15.59 -3.80 -9.86
C HIS A 307 14.30 -3.37 -9.08
N LEU A 308 14.25 -3.66 -7.77
CA LEU A 308 13.62 -2.94 -6.67
C LEU A 308 14.06 -1.46 -6.73
N LYS A 309 13.16 -0.51 -6.83
CA LYS A 309 11.94 -0.48 -6.01
C LYS A 309 10.77 0.06 -6.82
N HIS A 310 10.71 -0.31 -8.10
CA HIS A 310 9.95 0.36 -9.17
C HIS A 310 10.62 1.70 -9.51
N TYR A 311 10.64 2.08 -10.79
CA TYR A 311 11.51 3.16 -11.27
C TYR A 311 11.46 4.39 -10.36
#